data_AF-R6ZRK1-F1
#
_entry.id   AF-R6ZRK1-F1
#
_cell.length_a   1.000
_cell.length_b   1.000
_cell.length_c   1.000
_cell.angle_alpha   90.00
_cell.angle_beta   90.00
_cell.angle_gamma   90.00
#
_symmetry.space_group_name_H-M   'P 1'
#
loop_
_entity.id
_entity.type
_entity.pdbx_description
1 polymer ?
#
loop_
_entity_poly.entity_id
_entity_poly.type
_entity_poly.pdbx_seq_one_letter_code
_entity_poly.pdbx_strand_id
1 'polypeptide(L)' 'MEPFDNCNYVVECTPDGTYYAYLLDYHQCCAYGETEEEALDNLADVAEDFFGEVSSVYYLEDIA' A
#
# COMPACT_ATOMS: atom_id res chain seq x y z
N MET A 1 1.85 14.09 -5.12
CA MET A 1 0.88 12.99 -5.22
C MET A 1 1.07 12.22 -3.94
N GLU A 2 0.12 12.32 -3.01
CA GLU A 2 0.27 11.57 -1.76
C GLU A 2 -0.10 10.11 -2.07
N PRO A 3 0.75 9.13 -1.74
CA PRO A 3 0.62 7.76 -2.23
C PRO A 3 -0.66 7.04 -1.77
N PHE A 4 -1.41 7.63 -0.83
CA PHE A 4 -2.59 7.03 -0.20
C PHE A 4 -3.78 7.98 -0.10
N ASP A 5 -3.94 8.95 -1.03
CA ASP A 5 -4.97 10.02 -1.01
C ASP A 5 -6.42 9.55 -0.74
N ASN A 6 -6.71 8.24 -0.74
CA ASN A 6 -7.99 7.68 -0.32
C ASN A 6 -7.92 6.32 0.42
N CYS A 7 -6.76 5.92 0.95
CA CYS A 7 -6.58 4.64 1.65
C CYS A 7 -6.07 4.88 3.08
N ASN A 8 -6.78 4.34 4.07
CA ASN A 8 -6.30 4.37 5.44
C ASN A 8 -5.17 3.34 5.61
N TYR A 9 -4.03 3.75 6.16
CA TYR A 9 -2.90 2.88 6.44
C TYR A 9 -2.54 2.90 7.93
N VAL A 10 -1.89 1.85 8.38
CA VAL A 10 -1.33 1.71 9.73
C VAL A 10 0.11 1.26 9.60
N VAL A 11 0.97 1.80 10.47
CA VAL A 11 2.33 1.30 10.66
C VAL A 11 2.50 0.86 12.11
N GLU A 12 2.99 -0.35 12.30
CA GLU A 12 3.25 -0.95 13.61
C GLU A 12 4.74 -1.30 13.75
N CYS A 13 5.29 -1.09 14.94
CA CYS A 13 6.64 -1.54 15.27
C CYS A 13 6.60 -3.01 15.70
N THR A 14 7.39 -3.85 15.02
CA THR A 14 7.51 -5.27 15.31
C THR A 14 8.40 -5.50 16.53
N PRO A 15 8.23 -6.61 17.26
CA PRO A 15 9.10 -6.95 18.39
C PRO A 15 10.57 -7.17 17.98
N ASP A 16 10.82 -7.43 16.69
CA ASP A 16 12.16 -7.58 16.12
C ASP A 16 12.85 -6.23 15.83
N GLY A 17 12.14 -5.11 16.02
CA GLY A 17 12.65 -3.75 15.82
C GLY A 17 12.49 -3.22 14.40
N THR A 18 11.74 -3.93 13.55
CA THR A 18 11.36 -3.47 12.21
C THR A 18 9.97 -2.84 12.23
N TYR A 19 9.53 -2.29 11.10
CA TYR A 19 8.22 -1.69 10.92
C TYR A 19 7.40 -2.52 9.95
N TYR A 20 6.12 -2.66 10.24
CA TYR A 20 5.14 -3.34 9.40
C TYR A 20 4.03 -2.35 9.04
N ALA A 21 3.87 -2.10 7.75
CA ALA A 21 2.89 -1.17 7.21
C ALA A 21 1.83 -1.92 6.42
N TYR A 22 0.56 -1.54 6.55
CA TYR A 22 -0.55 -2.15 5.79
C TYR A 22 -1.71 -1.19 5.59
N LEU A 23 -2.50 -1.43 4.54
CA LEU A 23 -3.75 -0.73 4.31
C LEU A 23 -4.90 -1.38 5.09
N LEU A 24 -5.73 -0.57 5.75
CA LEU A 24 -6.89 -1.04 6.52
C LEU A 24 -7.99 -1.59 5.60
N ASP A 25 -8.24 -0.91 4.49
CA ASP A 25 -9.26 -1.31 3.52
C ASP A 25 -8.75 -2.43 2.59
N TYR A 26 -7.43 -2.61 2.51
CA TYR A 26 -6.77 -3.55 1.61
C TYR A 26 -5.66 -4.31 2.33
N HIS A 27 -6.04 -5.23 3.21
CA HIS A 27 -5.11 -6.07 3.99
C HIS A 27 -4.09 -6.88 3.15
N GLN A 28 -4.32 -7.03 1.84
CA GLN A 28 -3.41 -7.68 0.90
C GLN A 28 -2.19 -6.81 0.59
N CYS A 29 -2.36 -5.49 0.71
CA CYS A 29 -1.29 -4.51 0.62
C CYS A 29 -0.65 -4.36 1.99
N CYS A 30 0.50 -5.02 2.15
CA CYS A 30 1.33 -4.87 3.32
C CYS A 30 2.82 -4.96 2.96
N ALA A 31 3.65 -4.35 3.78
CA ALA A 31 5.08 -4.33 3.60
C ALA A 31 5.82 -4.24 4.94
N TYR A 32 7.06 -4.71 4.94
CA TYR A 32 7.98 -4.52 6.05
C TYR A 32 9.07 -3.53 5.64
N GLY A 33 9.65 -2.84 6.62
CA GLY A 33 10.83 -2.01 6.44
C GLY A 33 11.66 -1.94 7.71
N GLU A 34 12.95 -1.64 7.58
CA GLU A 34 13.82 -1.41 8.75
C GLU A 34 13.44 -0.10 9.47
N THR A 35 12.81 0.83 8.76
CA THR A 35 12.30 2.10 9.30
C THR A 35 10.82 2.31 8.92
N GLU A 36 10.14 3.21 9.63
CA GLU A 36 8.75 3.60 9.31
C GLU A 36 8.63 4.09 7.87
N GLU A 37 9.58 4.92 7.44
CA GLU A 37 9.62 5.50 6.09
C GLU A 37 9.81 4.41 5.03
N GLU A 38 10.72 3.47 5.26
CA GLU A 38 10.96 2.34 4.35
C GLU A 38 9.75 1.39 4.26
N ALA A 39 9.07 1.13 5.39
CA ALA A 39 7.87 0.31 5.39
C ALA A 39 6.73 0.98 4.59
N LEU A 40 6.62 2.31 4.67
CA LEU A 40 5.65 3.08 3.89
C LEU A 40 6.00 3.16 2.40
N ASP A 41 7.28 3.32 2.06
CA ASP A 41 7.75 3.33 0.67
C ASP A 41 7.47 1.98 -0.01
N ASN A 42 7.85 0.88 0.66
CA ASN A 42 7.54 -0.47 0.20
C ASN A 42 6.03 -0.72 0.12
N LEU A 43 5.24 -0.21 1.07
CA LEU A 43 3.78 -0.31 1.01
C LEU A 43 3.20 0.46 -0.18
N ALA A 44 3.77 1.61 -0.52
CA ALA A 44 3.36 2.40 -1.67
C ALA A 44 3.64 1.65 -2.98
N ASP A 45 4.80 0.99 -3.13
CA ASP A 45 5.10 0.13 -4.28
C ASP A 45 4.08 -1.02 -4.42
N VAL A 46 3.79 -1.72 -3.32
CA VAL A 46 2.82 -2.83 -3.31
C VAL A 46 1.42 -2.34 -3.64
N ALA A 47 1.02 -1.20 -3.07
CA ALA A 47 -0.27 -0.58 -3.32
C ALA A 47 -0.36 -0.09 -4.78
N GLU A 48 0.70 0.50 -5.34
CA GLU A 48 0.75 0.96 -6.73
C GLU A 48 0.62 -0.22 -7.71
N ASP A 49 1.27 -1.36 -7.45
CA ASP A 49 1.13 -2.55 -8.26
C ASP A 49 -0.30 -3.13 -8.18
N PHE A 50 -0.84 -3.24 -6.96
CA PHE A 50 -2.20 -3.73 -6.73
C PHE A 50 -3.27 -2.82 -7.34
N PHE A 51 -3.20 -1.52 -7.09
CA PHE A 51 -4.10 -0.54 -7.66
C PHE A 51 -3.85 -0.32 -9.14
N GLY A 52 -2.63 -0.48 -9.64
CA GLY A 52 -2.31 -0.44 -11.07
C GLY A 52 -2.99 -1.59 -11.81
N GLU A 53 -2.97 -2.80 -11.23
CA GLU A 53 -3.69 -3.95 -11.75
C GLU A 53 -5.21 -3.73 -11.66
N VAL A 54 -5.73 -3.31 -10.51
CA VAL A 54 -7.17 -3.04 -10.32
C VAL A 54 -7.65 -1.88 -11.21
N SER A 55 -6.88 -0.82 -11.34
CA SER A 55 -7.14 0.33 -12.21
C SER A 55 -7.14 -0.08 -13.68
N SER A 56 -6.26 -0.99 -14.09
CA SER A 56 -6.30 -1.54 -15.45
C SER A 56 -7.60 -2.28 -15.76
N VAL A 57 -8.24 -2.88 -14.74
CA VAL A 57 -9.58 -3.46 -14.84
C VAL A 57 -10.66 -2.36 -14.92
N TYR A 58 -10.55 -1.29 -14.13
CA TYR A 58 -11.54 -0.18 -14.15
C TYR A 58 -11.44 0.74 -15.38
N TYR A 59 -10.27 0.89 -16.02
CA TYR A 59 -10.14 1.64 -17.28
C TYR A 59 -10.58 0.86 -18.53
N LEU A 60 -10.81 -0.46 -18.42
CA LEU A 60 -11.37 -1.27 -19.51
C LEU A 60 -12.91 -1.28 -19.51
N GLU A 61 -13.59 -0.83 -18.44
CA GLU A 61 -15.06 -0.77 -18.39
C GLU A 61 -15.67 0.62 -18.68
N ASP A 62 -14.87 1.68 -18.88
CA ASP A 62 -15.34 3.02 -19.30
C ASP A 62 -14.89 3.41 -20.72
N ILE A 63 -14.86 2.43 -21.62
CA ILE A 63 -14.91 2.65 -23.07
C ILE A 63 -16.16 1.96 -23.62
N ALA A 64 -17.32 2.49 -23.21
CA ALA A 64 -18.63 2.23 -23.81
C ALA A 64 -18.96 3.27 -24.88
#